data_AF-A0A965BVJ8-F1
#
_entry.id   AF-A0A965BVJ8-F1
#
_cell.length_a   1.000
_cell.length_b   1.000
_cell.length_c   1.000
_cell.angle_alpha   90.00
_cell.angle_beta   90.00
_cell.angle_gamma   90.00
#
_symmetry.space_group_name_H-M   'P 1'
#
loop_
_entity.id
_entity.type
_entity.pdbx_description
1 polymer ?
#
loop_
_entity_poly.entity_id
_entity_poly.type
_entity_poly.pdbx_seq_one_letter_code
_entity_poly.pdbx_strand_id
1 'polypeptide(L)'
;MPDLLSIESISELGWGVELFAVVMLTFIGRYLAMRALKVLGEQFEKTTNVWDDALFKAAQGPLSWFILILGLIWAVQISDGYLDMVLFSPTNLDIIRQLTFIVLTMVFLVRFITLAEARILDDLKSQTEDGQGRLDPTTLHALAKLTRLSVVISAVLVALPTLGIEITALLAFGGVGGIAVGFAAQDLLSNFFGGLMIYLDRPFAIGDWIRSPDREIEGTVESIGWRLTVVRTFDKRPLYVPNSVFAKLALENPSRMTNRRIYETIGIRYKDAAKMDQIVQDVHAMLRAHEEIDQDQTLIVNFNGYGKSSLDFFVYTFTKTTNWVKFHEIKQDVMLRIIRIVHEHQADFAFPTTTVDGIGQLIPASGFPEPDRSDHPK
;
A
#
# COMPACT_ATOMS: atom_id res chain seq x y z
N MET A 1 88.87 16.49 -9.27
CA MET A 1 87.64 16.39 -10.08
C MET A 1 86.42 16.54 -9.15
N PRO A 2 86.03 17.76 -8.75
CA PRO A 2 84.78 17.98 -8.03
C PRO A 2 83.85 18.83 -8.91
N ASP A 3 83.20 18.20 -9.88
CA ASP A 3 82.15 18.81 -10.70
C ASP A 3 81.16 17.71 -11.09
N LEU A 4 80.46 17.16 -10.10
CA LEU A 4 79.43 16.14 -10.31
C LEU A 4 78.16 16.39 -9.48
N LEU A 5 78.08 17.54 -8.80
CA LEU A 5 76.93 17.97 -8.00
C LEU A 5 76.72 19.48 -8.15
N SER A 6 76.66 19.98 -9.39
CA SER A 6 76.17 21.34 -9.65
C SER A 6 74.65 21.35 -9.52
N ILE A 7 74.13 22.41 -8.90
CA ILE A 7 72.71 22.68 -8.64
C ILE A 7 71.87 22.72 -9.94
N GLU A 8 72.52 22.85 -11.11
CA GLU A 8 71.88 22.73 -12.43
C GLU A 8 71.39 21.30 -12.76
N SER A 9 72.06 20.25 -12.26
CA SER A 9 71.58 18.86 -12.41
C SER A 9 70.31 18.59 -11.62
N ILE A 10 70.05 19.37 -10.56
CA ILE A 10 68.86 19.26 -9.72
C ILE A 10 67.66 19.94 -10.39
N SER A 11 67.89 20.99 -11.20
CA SER A 11 66.82 21.58 -12.03
C SER A 11 66.42 20.70 -13.23
N GLU A 12 67.34 19.91 -13.81
CA GLU A 12 66.97 18.93 -14.84
C GLU A 12 66.29 17.66 -14.26
N LEU A 13 66.53 17.35 -12.98
CA LEU A 13 65.82 16.28 -12.24
C LEU A 13 64.40 16.66 -11.78
N GLY A 14 64.02 17.95 -11.82
CA GLY A 14 62.79 18.45 -11.19
C GLY A 14 61.52 17.74 -11.65
N TRP A 15 61.33 17.61 -12.96
CA TRP A 15 60.14 16.95 -13.54
C TRP A 15 60.13 15.44 -13.27
N GLY A 16 61.31 14.79 -13.24
CA GLY A 16 61.43 13.37 -12.95
C GLY A 16 61.08 13.05 -11.49
N VAL A 17 61.46 13.94 -10.56
CA VAL A 17 61.09 13.86 -9.14
C VAL A 17 59.59 14.11 -8.94
N GLU A 18 59.00 15.09 -9.64
CA GLU A 18 57.56 15.35 -9.61
C GLU A 18 56.74 14.19 -10.19
N LEU A 19 57.15 13.64 -11.33
CA LEU A 19 56.54 12.46 -11.94
C LEU A 19 56.61 11.25 -11.00
N PHE A 20 57.79 10.99 -10.42
CA PHE A 20 57.98 9.92 -9.45
C PHE A 20 57.09 10.09 -8.22
N ALA A 21 56.97 11.32 -7.70
CA ALA A 21 56.11 11.63 -6.57
C ALA A 21 54.62 11.37 -6.89
N VAL A 22 54.12 11.78 -8.05
CA VAL A 22 52.72 11.55 -8.44
C VAL A 22 52.41 10.06 -8.63
N VAL A 23 53.31 9.32 -9.29
CA VAL A 23 53.14 7.87 -9.45
C VAL A 23 53.13 7.19 -8.08
N MET A 24 54.05 7.54 -7.18
CA MET A 24 54.12 6.99 -5.83
C MET A 24 52.85 7.31 -5.02
N LEU A 25 52.40 8.57 -5.04
CA LEU A 25 51.16 9.00 -4.38
C LEU A 25 49.93 8.30 -4.95
N THR A 26 49.89 8.03 -6.25
CA THR A 26 48.80 7.28 -6.90
C THR A 26 48.74 5.85 -6.38
N PHE A 27 49.87 5.15 -6.32
CA PHE A 27 49.93 3.78 -5.79
C PHE A 27 49.59 3.73 -4.30
N ILE A 28 50.07 4.69 -3.50
CA ILE A 28 49.73 4.81 -2.09
C ILE A 28 48.24 5.09 -1.92
N GLY A 29 47.69 6.05 -2.66
CA GLY A 29 46.27 6.40 -2.64
C GLY A 29 45.38 5.22 -3.02
N ARG A 30 45.76 4.46 -4.06
CA ARG A 30 45.08 3.22 -4.45
C ARG A 30 45.13 2.18 -3.34
N TYR A 31 46.31 1.96 -2.75
CA TYR A 31 46.48 0.99 -1.67
C TYR A 31 45.62 1.35 -0.45
N LEU A 32 45.65 2.62 -0.03
CA LEU A 32 44.85 3.12 1.08
C LEU A 32 43.34 3.02 0.80
N ALA A 33 42.90 3.43 -0.39
CA ALA A 33 41.49 3.34 -0.78
C ALA A 33 40.98 1.89 -0.83
N MET A 34 41.76 0.97 -1.40
CA MET A 34 41.41 -0.45 -1.44
C MET A 34 41.40 -1.07 -0.04
N ARG A 35 42.36 -0.69 0.81
CA ARG A 35 42.41 -1.13 2.21
C ARG A 35 41.22 -0.59 3.01
N ALA A 36 40.86 0.68 2.83
CA ALA A 36 39.70 1.29 3.46
C ALA A 36 38.40 0.60 3.02
N LEU A 37 38.19 0.37 1.72
CA LEU A 37 37.02 -0.36 1.21
C LEU A 37 36.93 -1.79 1.77
N LYS A 38 38.07 -2.47 1.93
CA LYS A 38 38.11 -3.82 2.50
C LYS A 38 37.77 -3.81 3.99
N VAL A 39 38.38 -2.93 4.77
CA VAL A 39 38.13 -2.81 6.22
C VAL A 39 36.68 -2.40 6.48
N LEU A 40 36.16 -1.43 5.72
CA LEU A 40 34.74 -1.05 5.80
C LEU A 40 33.86 -2.24 5.41
N GLY A 41 34.15 -2.93 4.32
CA GLY A 41 33.41 -4.13 3.91
C GLY A 41 33.35 -5.20 5.03
N GLU A 42 34.48 -5.53 5.64
CA GLU A 42 34.55 -6.52 6.75
C GLU A 42 33.82 -6.05 8.02
N GLN A 43 33.77 -4.75 8.26
CA GLN A 43 33.04 -4.18 9.39
C GLN A 43 31.53 -4.15 9.15
N PHE A 44 31.10 -3.93 7.90
CA PHE A 44 29.71 -3.96 7.48
C PHE A 44 29.17 -5.38 7.21
N GLU A 45 30.04 -6.38 6.96
CA GLU A 45 29.64 -7.81 6.93
C GLU A 45 29.11 -8.30 8.29
N LYS A 46 29.39 -7.59 9.39
CA LYS A 46 28.80 -7.86 10.72
C LYS A 46 27.35 -7.36 10.85
N THR A 47 26.90 -6.54 9.92
CA THR A 47 25.51 -6.09 9.79
C THR A 47 24.77 -7.04 8.86
N THR A 48 23.54 -7.44 9.19
CA THR A 48 22.74 -8.40 8.42
C THR A 48 22.20 -7.84 7.08
N ASN A 49 22.87 -6.84 6.50
CA ASN A 49 22.35 -6.05 5.39
C ASN A 49 22.90 -6.52 4.04
N VAL A 50 22.02 -7.09 3.21
CA VAL A 50 22.33 -7.67 1.89
C VAL A 50 22.98 -6.65 0.93
N TRP A 51 22.68 -5.37 1.10
CA TRP A 51 23.11 -4.27 0.22
C TRP A 51 24.56 -3.83 0.44
N ASP A 52 25.06 -3.93 1.67
CA ASP A 52 26.31 -3.27 2.06
C ASP A 52 27.52 -3.93 1.39
N ASP A 53 27.70 -5.24 1.53
CA ASP A 53 28.82 -5.89 0.83
C ASP A 53 28.58 -6.12 -0.67
N ALA A 54 27.39 -5.80 -1.22
CA ALA A 54 27.24 -5.67 -2.67
C ALA A 54 27.87 -4.36 -3.14
N LEU A 55 27.63 -3.28 -2.39
CA LEU A 55 28.18 -1.94 -2.63
C LEU A 55 29.71 -1.94 -2.58
N PHE A 56 30.29 -2.47 -1.50
CA PHE A 56 31.75 -2.48 -1.33
C PHE A 56 32.45 -3.36 -2.39
N LYS A 57 31.91 -4.56 -2.68
CA LYS A 57 32.47 -5.45 -3.72
C LYS A 57 32.33 -4.86 -5.12
N ALA A 58 31.24 -4.14 -5.40
CA ALA A 58 31.07 -3.45 -6.67
C ALA A 58 32.06 -2.30 -6.85
N ALA A 59 32.34 -1.53 -5.79
CA ALA A 59 33.20 -0.35 -5.81
C ALA A 59 34.69 -0.66 -6.01
N GLN A 60 35.18 -1.79 -5.50
CA GLN A 60 36.61 -2.15 -5.51
C GLN A 60 37.29 -2.06 -6.90
N GLY A 61 36.64 -2.61 -7.94
CA GLY A 61 37.21 -2.61 -9.30
C GLY A 61 37.26 -1.20 -9.91
N PRO A 62 36.10 -0.54 -10.09
CA PRO A 62 36.02 0.78 -10.70
C PRO A 62 36.81 1.85 -9.94
N LEU A 63 36.81 1.84 -8.60
CA LEU A 63 37.56 2.82 -7.81
C LEU A 63 39.07 2.64 -7.99
N SER A 64 39.55 1.39 -8.04
CA SER A 64 40.97 1.11 -8.32
C SER A 64 41.39 1.66 -9.68
N TRP A 65 40.60 1.42 -10.73
CA TRP A 65 40.87 1.94 -12.07
C TRP A 65 40.77 3.46 -12.14
N PHE A 66 39.82 4.06 -11.42
CA PHE A 66 39.67 5.51 -11.35
C PHE A 66 40.93 6.18 -10.80
N ILE A 67 41.45 5.68 -9.67
CA ILE A 67 42.67 6.22 -9.06
C ILE A 67 43.87 6.08 -10.00
N LEU A 68 44.02 4.92 -10.65
CA LEU A 68 45.12 4.68 -11.60
C LEU A 68 45.05 5.60 -12.82
N ILE A 69 43.87 5.79 -13.41
CA ILE A 69 43.70 6.63 -14.59
C ILE A 69 43.89 8.11 -14.22
N LEU A 70 43.38 8.57 -13.06
CA LEU A 70 43.64 9.93 -12.59
C LEU A 70 45.13 10.19 -12.35
N GLY A 71 45.82 9.25 -11.70
CA GLY A 71 47.26 9.36 -11.49
C GLY A 71 48.05 9.39 -12.80
N LEU A 72 47.62 8.60 -13.79
CA LEU A 72 48.19 8.64 -15.14
C LEU A 72 47.93 9.99 -15.83
N ILE A 73 46.72 10.53 -15.74
CA ILE A 73 46.40 11.85 -16.32
C ILE A 73 47.26 12.95 -15.66
N TRP A 74 47.40 12.93 -14.34
CA TRP A 74 48.26 13.89 -13.62
C TRP A 74 49.73 13.73 -13.99
N ALA A 75 50.22 12.50 -14.12
CA ALA A 75 51.58 12.21 -14.60
C ALA A 75 51.82 12.78 -16.01
N VAL A 76 50.85 12.63 -16.91
CA VAL A 76 50.91 13.19 -18.27
C VAL A 76 50.90 14.72 -18.24
N GLN A 77 50.06 15.35 -17.41
CA GLN A 77 50.00 16.82 -17.28
C GLN A 77 51.30 17.44 -16.77
N ILE A 78 52.04 16.76 -15.89
CA ILE A 78 53.37 17.21 -15.44
C ILE A 78 54.40 17.07 -16.56
N SER A 79 54.22 16.09 -17.45
CA SER A 79 55.11 15.84 -18.60
C SER A 79 54.83 16.70 -19.83
N ASP A 80 53.78 17.53 -19.81
CA ASP A 80 53.28 18.33 -20.96
C ASP A 80 54.34 19.29 -21.53
N GLY A 81 55.42 19.56 -20.79
CA GLY A 81 56.59 20.31 -21.27
C GLY A 81 57.57 19.53 -22.19
N TYR A 82 57.38 18.22 -22.40
CA TYR A 82 58.34 17.35 -23.11
C TYR A 82 57.73 16.47 -24.21
N LEU A 83 56.42 16.26 -24.20
CA LEU A 83 55.70 15.42 -25.18
C LEU A 83 54.75 16.30 -26.01
N ASP A 84 55.24 16.89 -27.10
CA ASP A 84 54.45 17.66 -28.09
C ASP A 84 53.55 16.73 -28.93
N MET A 85 52.69 15.94 -28.29
CA MET A 85 51.67 15.14 -28.96
C MET A 85 50.31 15.82 -28.81
N VAL A 86 49.70 16.17 -29.95
CA VAL A 86 48.34 16.74 -30.07
C VAL A 86 47.27 15.95 -29.27
N LEU A 87 47.52 14.67 -29.01
CA LEU A 87 46.65 13.78 -28.23
C LEU A 87 46.57 14.14 -26.73
N PHE A 88 47.59 14.78 -26.14
CA PHE A 88 47.64 15.11 -24.72
C PHE A 88 47.29 16.56 -24.39
N SER A 89 46.66 17.28 -25.32
CA SER A 89 46.18 18.63 -25.03
C SER A 89 45.27 18.66 -23.77
N PRO A 90 45.29 19.74 -22.97
CA PRO A 90 44.47 19.86 -21.77
C PRO A 90 42.98 19.57 -22.02
N THR A 91 42.46 19.98 -23.18
CA THR A 91 41.09 19.73 -23.61
C THR A 91 40.81 18.24 -23.83
N ASN A 92 41.71 17.51 -24.49
CA ASN A 92 41.55 16.07 -24.71
C ASN A 92 41.66 15.28 -23.40
N LEU A 93 42.55 15.69 -22.49
CA LEU A 93 42.67 15.09 -21.16
C LEU A 93 41.41 15.30 -20.31
N ASP A 94 40.78 16.47 -20.41
CA ASP A 94 39.50 16.74 -19.73
C ASP A 94 38.37 15.85 -20.26
N ILE A 95 38.28 15.66 -21.58
CA ILE A 95 37.31 14.74 -22.21
C ILE A 95 37.56 13.30 -21.76
N ILE A 96 38.81 12.84 -21.80
CA ILE A 96 39.19 11.48 -21.33
C ILE A 96 38.83 11.29 -19.86
N ARG A 97 39.08 12.29 -19.01
CA ARG A 97 38.73 12.25 -17.58
C ARG A 97 37.22 12.11 -17.37
N GLN A 98 36.42 12.92 -18.08
CA GLN A 98 34.96 12.87 -17.99
C GLN A 98 34.41 11.52 -18.49
N LEU A 99 34.85 11.05 -19.65
CA LEU A 99 34.43 9.76 -20.20
C LEU A 99 34.82 8.59 -19.28
N THR A 100 36.04 8.62 -18.75
CA THR A 100 36.51 7.62 -17.78
C THR A 100 35.60 7.59 -16.55
N PHE A 101 35.27 8.76 -15.99
CA PHE A 101 34.39 8.85 -14.82
C PHE A 101 32.99 8.29 -15.11
N ILE A 102 32.41 8.62 -16.27
CA ILE A 102 31.10 8.12 -16.69
C ILE A 102 31.13 6.60 -16.86
N VAL A 103 32.12 6.06 -17.58
CA VAL A 103 32.25 4.61 -17.82
C VAL A 103 32.48 3.85 -16.52
N LEU A 104 33.35 4.35 -15.63
CA LEU A 104 33.60 3.68 -14.35
C LEU A 104 32.38 3.73 -13.42
N THR A 105 31.62 4.82 -13.43
CA THR A 105 30.35 4.92 -12.70
C THR A 105 29.31 3.94 -13.27
N MET A 106 29.20 3.84 -14.60
CA MET A 106 28.33 2.86 -15.25
C MET A 106 28.72 1.43 -14.88
N VAL A 107 30.01 1.06 -14.97
CA VAL A 107 30.51 -0.27 -14.61
C VAL A 107 30.25 -0.56 -13.13
N PHE A 108 30.45 0.42 -12.25
CA PHE A 108 30.12 0.32 -10.84
C PHE A 108 28.63 0.02 -10.62
N LEU A 109 27.73 0.81 -11.20
CA LEU A 109 26.29 0.62 -11.04
C LEU A 109 25.80 -0.72 -11.62
N VAL A 110 26.27 -1.12 -12.81
CA VAL A 110 25.91 -2.41 -13.42
C VAL A 110 26.42 -3.57 -12.56
N ARG A 111 27.64 -3.48 -12.05
CA ARG A 111 28.21 -4.50 -11.14
C ARG A 111 27.45 -4.54 -9.83
N PHE A 112 27.09 -3.39 -9.27
CA PHE A 112 26.28 -3.29 -8.05
C PHE A 112 24.92 -3.96 -8.24
N ILE A 113 24.19 -3.65 -9.32
CA ILE A 113 22.89 -4.28 -9.63
C ILE A 113 23.04 -5.79 -9.78
N THR A 114 24.09 -6.27 -10.45
CA THR A 114 24.31 -7.70 -10.67
C THR A 114 24.66 -8.45 -9.39
N LEU A 115 25.47 -7.85 -8.51
CA LEU A 115 25.78 -8.43 -7.20
C LEU A 115 24.58 -8.38 -6.25
N ALA A 116 23.80 -7.31 -6.26
CA ALA A 116 22.57 -7.19 -5.49
C ALA A 116 21.54 -8.23 -5.94
N GLU A 117 21.33 -8.40 -7.26
CA GLU A 117 20.45 -9.41 -7.84
C GLU A 117 20.83 -10.82 -7.36
N ALA A 118 22.11 -11.20 -7.50
CA ALA A 118 22.59 -12.52 -7.09
C ALA A 118 22.35 -12.80 -5.61
N ARG A 119 22.65 -11.81 -4.74
CA ARG A 119 22.48 -11.96 -3.29
C ARG A 119 21.03 -12.03 -2.86
N ILE A 120 20.16 -11.21 -3.45
CA ILE A 120 18.72 -11.26 -3.18
C ILE A 120 18.18 -12.63 -3.63
N LEU A 121 18.61 -13.15 -4.79
CA LEU A 121 18.22 -14.49 -5.24
C LEU A 121 18.69 -15.60 -4.30
N ASP A 122 19.91 -15.51 -3.76
CA ASP A 122 20.44 -16.49 -2.82
C ASP A 122 19.70 -16.46 -1.48
N ASP A 123 19.39 -15.26 -0.96
CA ASP A 123 18.57 -15.09 0.26
C ASP A 123 17.12 -15.58 0.07
N LEU A 124 16.56 -15.38 -1.13
CA LEU A 124 15.24 -15.91 -1.46
C LEU A 124 15.22 -17.43 -1.47
N LYS A 125 16.23 -18.08 -2.07
CA LYS A 125 16.33 -19.54 -2.13
C LYS A 125 16.54 -20.17 -0.76
N SER A 126 17.34 -19.56 0.12
CA SER A 126 17.58 -20.08 1.47
C SER A 126 16.35 -20.01 2.38
N GLN A 127 15.41 -19.10 2.12
CA GLN A 127 14.15 -18.95 2.87
C GLN A 127 12.99 -19.77 2.30
N THR A 128 13.15 -20.45 1.16
CA THR A 128 12.05 -21.15 0.47
C THR A 128 11.64 -22.49 1.14
N GLU A 129 12.34 -22.95 2.19
CA GLU A 129 11.90 -24.12 2.97
C GLU A 129 10.59 -23.86 3.74
N ASP A 130 10.27 -22.60 4.06
CA ASP A 130 9.06 -22.20 4.80
C ASP A 130 8.02 -21.48 3.92
N GLY A 131 7.63 -22.10 2.80
CA GLY A 131 6.27 -22.14 2.22
C GLY A 131 5.43 -20.88 1.93
N GLN A 132 5.77 -19.65 2.33
CA GLN A 132 4.91 -18.49 2.14
C GLN A 132 5.66 -17.23 1.73
N GLY A 133 5.63 -17.02 0.41
CA GLY A 133 5.61 -15.69 -0.20
C GLY A 133 6.95 -14.99 -0.22
N ARG A 134 7.55 -14.92 -1.41
CA ARG A 134 8.49 -13.85 -1.76
C ARG A 134 8.77 -13.85 -3.25
N LEU A 135 9.03 -12.64 -3.76
CA LEU A 135 9.31 -12.27 -5.15
C LEU A 135 9.74 -13.43 -6.06
N ASP A 136 8.97 -13.66 -7.11
CA ASP A 136 9.32 -14.63 -8.16
C ASP A 136 10.72 -14.27 -8.73
N PRO A 137 11.69 -15.21 -8.73
CA PRO A 137 13.00 -15.04 -9.34
C PRO A 137 12.96 -14.43 -10.75
N THR A 138 11.91 -14.76 -11.52
CA THR A 138 11.69 -14.22 -12.86
C THR A 138 11.42 -12.71 -12.84
N THR A 139 10.63 -12.25 -11.87
CA THR A 139 10.32 -10.82 -11.68
C THR A 139 11.56 -10.04 -11.26
N LEU A 140 12.36 -10.61 -10.36
CA LEU A 140 13.62 -9.99 -9.92
C LEU A 140 14.62 -9.86 -11.08
N HIS A 141 14.76 -10.92 -11.89
CA HIS A 141 15.63 -10.89 -13.07
C HIS A 141 15.17 -9.86 -14.10
N ALA A 142 13.87 -9.79 -14.36
CA ALA A 142 13.28 -8.79 -15.27
C ALA A 142 13.55 -7.36 -14.77
N LEU A 143 13.35 -7.10 -13.47
CA LEU A 143 13.60 -5.79 -12.88
C LEU A 143 15.09 -5.42 -12.95
N ALA A 144 15.99 -6.33 -12.58
CA ALA A 144 17.43 -6.08 -12.65
C ALA A 144 17.90 -5.82 -14.10
N LYS A 145 17.34 -6.54 -15.08
CA LYS A 145 17.62 -6.30 -16.50
C LYS A 145 17.14 -4.93 -16.96
N LEU A 146 15.95 -4.50 -16.55
CA LEU A 146 15.42 -3.16 -16.85
C LEU A 146 16.28 -2.06 -16.20
N THR A 147 16.65 -2.21 -14.92
CA THR A 147 17.50 -1.23 -14.24
C THR A 147 18.88 -1.12 -14.88
N ARG A 148 19.51 -2.25 -15.26
CA ARG A 148 20.79 -2.24 -16.00
C ARG A 148 20.66 -1.52 -17.34
N LEU A 149 19.59 -1.79 -18.09
CA LEU A 149 19.33 -1.13 -19.36
C LEU A 149 19.20 0.39 -19.18
N SER A 150 18.46 0.84 -18.17
CA SER A 150 18.33 2.26 -17.83
C SER A 150 19.67 2.91 -17.50
N VAL A 151 20.51 2.26 -16.68
CA VAL A 151 21.86 2.77 -16.34
C VAL A 151 22.73 2.93 -17.59
N VAL A 152 22.70 1.95 -18.50
CA VAL A 152 23.47 2.02 -19.75
C VAL A 152 22.98 3.16 -20.63
N ILE A 153 21.66 3.30 -20.81
CA ILE A 153 21.07 4.40 -21.59
C ILE A 153 21.46 5.75 -20.99
N SER A 154 21.34 5.92 -19.67
CA SER A 154 21.73 7.15 -18.97
C SER A 154 23.23 7.46 -19.14
N ALA A 155 24.09 6.45 -19.02
CA ALA A 155 25.54 6.64 -19.20
C ALA A 155 25.89 7.10 -20.63
N VAL A 156 25.24 6.51 -21.65
CA VAL A 156 25.40 6.94 -23.05
C VAL A 156 24.93 8.38 -23.23
N LEU A 157 23.75 8.74 -22.71
CA LEU A 157 23.21 10.10 -22.82
C LEU A 157 24.11 11.15 -22.15
N VAL A 158 24.71 10.81 -21.00
CA VAL A 158 25.65 11.71 -20.29
C VAL A 158 27.02 11.79 -20.99
N ALA A 159 27.44 10.74 -21.72
CA ALA A 159 28.69 10.72 -22.46
C ALA A 159 28.65 11.52 -23.77
N LEU A 160 27.52 11.53 -24.49
CA LEU A 160 27.40 12.18 -25.80
C LEU A 160 27.81 13.67 -25.83
N PRO A 161 27.40 14.53 -24.87
CA PRO A 161 27.83 15.94 -24.85
C PRO A 161 29.34 16.12 -24.72
N THR A 162 30.03 15.20 -24.03
CA THR A 162 31.49 15.25 -23.87
C THR A 162 32.23 15.02 -25.19
N LEU A 163 31.56 14.39 -26.16
CA LEU A 163 32.05 14.16 -27.53
C LEU A 163 31.61 15.28 -28.51
N GLY A 164 30.96 16.34 -28.01
CA GLY A 164 30.42 17.42 -28.85
C GLY A 164 29.14 17.04 -29.60
N ILE A 165 28.48 15.94 -29.23
CA ILE A 165 27.21 15.52 -29.85
C ILE A 165 26.06 16.22 -29.13
N GLU A 166 25.24 16.93 -29.90
CA GLU A 166 24.04 17.57 -29.38
C GLU A 166 22.98 16.53 -28.99
N ILE A 167 22.54 16.54 -27.73
CA ILE A 167 21.54 15.60 -27.21
C ILE A 167 20.14 16.19 -27.10
N THR A 168 19.91 17.44 -27.50
CA THR A 168 18.61 18.12 -27.38
C THR A 168 17.47 17.30 -27.99
N ALA A 169 17.66 16.80 -29.21
CA ALA A 169 16.68 15.96 -29.90
C ALA A 169 16.47 14.61 -29.21
N LEU A 170 17.54 13.98 -28.69
CA LEU A 170 17.45 12.71 -27.98
C LEU A 170 16.72 12.87 -26.65
N LEU A 171 16.99 13.95 -25.91
CA LEU A 171 16.29 14.27 -24.66
C LEU A 171 14.83 14.61 -24.91
N ALA A 172 14.51 15.35 -25.97
CA ALA A 172 13.14 15.65 -26.35
C ALA A 172 12.36 14.36 -26.68
N PHE A 173 12.94 13.48 -27.51
CA PHE A 173 12.34 12.18 -27.84
C PHE A 173 12.22 11.28 -26.61
N GLY A 174 13.28 11.19 -25.80
CA GLY A 174 13.30 10.43 -24.55
C GLY A 174 12.28 10.94 -23.52
N GLY A 175 12.05 12.25 -23.45
CA GLY A 175 11.04 12.87 -22.60
C GLY A 175 9.62 12.48 -23.00
N VAL A 176 9.29 12.56 -24.29
CA VAL A 176 7.98 12.10 -24.82
C VAL A 176 7.80 10.59 -24.58
N GLY A 177 8.84 9.80 -24.85
CA GLY A 177 8.83 8.36 -24.56
C GLY A 177 8.64 8.08 -23.07
N GLY A 178 9.30 8.84 -22.19
CA GLY A 178 9.19 8.73 -20.74
C GLY A 178 7.77 9.02 -20.23
N ILE A 179 7.09 10.02 -20.79
CA ILE A 179 5.69 10.31 -20.48
C ILE A 179 4.78 9.13 -20.89
N ALA A 180 4.99 8.56 -22.09
CA ALA A 180 4.22 7.42 -22.55
C ALA A 180 4.40 6.20 -21.62
N VAL A 181 5.63 5.90 -21.20
CA VAL A 181 5.91 4.84 -20.21
C VAL A 181 5.29 5.17 -18.86
N GLY A 182 5.33 6.44 -18.42
CA GLY A 182 4.73 6.90 -17.17
C GLY A 182 3.21 6.68 -17.14
N PHE A 183 2.50 7.02 -18.21
CA PHE A 183 1.07 6.74 -18.34
C PHE A 183 0.78 5.23 -18.34
N ALA A 184 1.59 4.43 -19.04
CA ALA A 184 1.45 2.98 -19.03
C ALA A 184 1.67 2.36 -17.63
N ALA A 185 2.52 2.99 -16.80
CA ALA A 185 2.83 2.54 -15.44
C ALA A 185 1.92 3.15 -14.35
N GLN A 186 0.97 4.03 -14.71
CA GLN A 186 0.16 4.79 -13.76
C GLN A 186 -0.58 3.89 -12.76
N ASP A 187 -1.18 2.79 -13.22
CA ASP A 187 -1.93 1.88 -12.36
C ASP A 187 -1.02 1.15 -11.36
N LEU A 188 0.19 0.77 -11.76
CA LEU A 188 1.15 0.12 -10.87
C LEU A 188 1.58 1.08 -9.75
N LEU A 189 1.93 2.32 -10.11
CA LEU A 189 2.30 3.35 -9.15
C LEU A 189 1.14 3.70 -8.21
N SER A 190 -0.08 3.83 -8.75
CA SER A 190 -1.26 4.14 -7.92
C SER A 190 -1.55 3.05 -6.89
N ASN A 191 -1.38 1.78 -7.24
CA ASN A 191 -1.53 0.68 -6.29
C ASN A 191 -0.40 0.63 -5.25
N PHE A 192 0.84 0.88 -5.67
CA PHE A 192 1.98 0.96 -4.76
C PHE A 192 1.78 2.06 -3.71
N PHE A 193 1.44 3.28 -4.13
CA PHE A 193 1.17 4.37 -3.20
C PHE A 193 -0.08 4.13 -2.35
N GLY A 194 -1.12 3.51 -2.91
CA GLY A 194 -2.28 3.08 -2.13
C GLY A 194 -1.90 2.10 -1.02
N GLY A 195 -1.04 1.11 -1.32
CA GLY A 195 -0.54 0.15 -0.33
C GLY A 195 0.32 0.81 0.74
N LEU A 196 1.18 1.74 0.34
CA LEU A 196 2.01 2.52 1.27
C LEU A 196 1.14 3.33 2.24
N MET A 197 0.09 4.00 1.75
CA MET A 197 -0.83 4.75 2.61
C MET A 197 -1.58 3.84 3.60
N ILE A 198 -2.02 2.65 3.18
CA ILE A 198 -2.61 1.68 4.12
C ILE A 198 -1.64 1.33 5.25
N TYR A 199 -0.35 1.19 4.95
CA TYR A 199 0.67 0.87 5.95
C TYR A 199 1.00 2.03 6.90
N LEU A 200 1.05 3.25 6.36
CA LEU A 200 1.37 4.47 7.11
C LEU A 200 0.19 4.96 7.96
N ASP A 201 -0.98 5.14 7.35
CA ASP A 201 -2.17 5.71 8.00
C ASP A 201 -2.95 4.66 8.79
N ARG A 202 -2.78 3.37 8.46
CA ARG A 202 -3.44 2.22 9.10
C ARG A 202 -4.96 2.41 9.33
N PRO A 203 -5.74 2.77 8.30
CA PRO A 203 -7.20 2.87 8.41
C PRO A 203 -7.85 1.54 8.83
N PHE A 204 -7.19 0.42 8.51
CA PHE A 204 -7.53 -0.92 8.93
C PHE A 204 -6.27 -1.79 9.06
N ALA A 205 -6.39 -2.91 9.76
CA ALA A 205 -5.36 -3.92 9.92
C ALA A 205 -5.86 -5.30 9.49
N ILE A 206 -4.94 -6.26 9.38
CA ILE A 206 -5.29 -7.68 9.18
C ILE A 206 -6.17 -8.13 10.36
N GLY A 207 -7.30 -8.75 10.05
CA GLY A 207 -8.33 -9.15 11.02
C GLY A 207 -9.46 -8.14 11.22
N ASP A 208 -9.32 -6.90 10.72
CA ASP A 208 -10.42 -5.93 10.78
C ASP A 208 -11.54 -6.31 9.81
N TRP A 209 -12.79 -6.21 10.26
CA TRP A 209 -13.95 -6.14 9.38
C TRP A 209 -14.02 -4.72 8.82
N ILE A 210 -13.98 -4.64 7.50
CA ILE A 210 -14.12 -3.40 6.75
C ILE A 210 -15.36 -3.47 5.85
N ARG A 211 -15.96 -2.30 5.60
CA ARG A 211 -16.99 -2.16 4.58
C ARG A 211 -16.88 -0.82 3.86
N SER A 212 -17.34 -0.76 2.62
CA SER A 212 -17.50 0.49 1.89
C SER A 212 -18.98 0.70 1.55
N PRO A 213 -19.57 1.87 1.82
CA PRO A 213 -20.93 2.18 1.35
C PRO A 213 -20.98 2.40 -0.18
N ASP A 214 -19.85 2.77 -0.79
CA ASP A 214 -19.78 3.14 -2.21
C ASP A 214 -19.62 1.92 -3.14
N ARG A 215 -19.19 0.77 -2.60
CA ARG A 215 -18.87 -0.45 -3.35
C ARG A 215 -19.23 -1.68 -2.55
N GLU A 216 -19.49 -2.80 -3.23
CA GLU A 216 -19.71 -4.12 -2.63
C GLU A 216 -18.41 -4.74 -2.07
N ILE A 217 -17.70 -4.00 -1.23
CA ILE A 217 -16.49 -4.42 -0.54
C ILE A 217 -16.86 -4.52 0.93
N GLU A 218 -17.13 -5.73 1.39
CA GLU A 218 -17.46 -6.00 2.79
C GLU A 218 -16.91 -7.35 3.22
N GLY A 219 -16.18 -7.37 4.33
CA GLY A 219 -15.60 -8.59 4.88
C GLY A 219 -14.40 -8.34 5.80
N THR A 220 -13.72 -9.42 6.18
CA THR A 220 -12.56 -9.37 7.07
C THR A 220 -11.26 -9.35 6.28
N VAL A 221 -10.34 -8.44 6.61
CA VAL A 221 -9.04 -8.33 5.94
C VAL A 221 -8.16 -9.53 6.30
N GLU A 222 -7.71 -10.29 5.29
CA GLU A 222 -6.82 -11.45 5.49
C GLU A 222 -5.36 -11.10 5.29
N SER A 223 -5.05 -10.30 4.27
CA SER A 223 -3.68 -9.88 3.98
C SER A 223 -3.65 -8.56 3.23
N ILE A 224 -2.59 -7.80 3.47
CA ILE A 224 -2.31 -6.51 2.82
C ILE A 224 -1.01 -6.69 2.07
N GLY A 225 -1.07 -6.81 0.74
CA GLY A 225 0.10 -6.86 -0.13
C GLY A 225 0.46 -5.48 -0.68
N TRP A 226 1.58 -5.40 -1.41
CA TRP A 226 2.03 -4.14 -2.02
C TRP A 226 1.08 -3.59 -3.10
N ARG A 227 0.36 -4.47 -3.82
CA ARG A 227 -0.58 -4.10 -4.89
C ARG A 227 -2.05 -4.32 -4.54
N LEU A 228 -2.33 -5.40 -3.81
CA LEU A 228 -3.69 -5.88 -3.55
C LEU A 228 -3.86 -6.12 -2.05
N THR A 229 -5.07 -5.87 -1.55
CA THR A 229 -5.54 -6.31 -0.25
C THR A 229 -6.55 -7.44 -0.46
N VAL A 230 -6.43 -8.51 0.31
CA VAL A 230 -7.35 -9.65 0.27
C VAL A 230 -8.35 -9.52 1.40
N VAL A 231 -9.63 -9.48 1.05
CA VAL A 231 -10.75 -9.37 1.99
C VAL A 231 -11.58 -10.64 1.89
N ARG A 232 -11.78 -11.35 3.01
CA ARG A 232 -12.68 -12.50 3.09
C ARG A 232 -14.11 -12.00 3.30
N THR A 233 -14.93 -12.17 2.28
CA THR A 233 -16.37 -11.88 2.36
C THR A 233 -17.07 -12.77 3.38
N PHE A 234 -18.27 -12.40 3.81
CA PHE A 234 -19.08 -13.22 4.72
C PHE A 234 -19.52 -14.56 4.09
N ASP A 235 -19.56 -14.63 2.75
CA ASP A 235 -19.71 -15.88 1.98
C ASP A 235 -18.44 -16.75 1.94
N LYS A 236 -17.42 -16.39 2.73
CA LYS A 236 -16.11 -17.06 2.81
C LYS A 236 -15.32 -17.08 1.49
N ARG A 237 -15.64 -16.20 0.54
CA ARG A 237 -14.88 -16.04 -0.72
C ARG A 237 -13.80 -14.96 -0.57
N PRO A 238 -12.59 -15.17 -1.12
CA PRO A 238 -11.56 -14.13 -1.13
C PRO A 238 -11.89 -13.09 -2.19
N LEU A 239 -11.91 -11.82 -1.80
CA LEU A 239 -12.08 -10.66 -2.66
C LEU A 239 -10.74 -9.93 -2.76
N TYR A 240 -10.17 -9.89 -3.97
CA TYR A 240 -8.90 -9.22 -4.25
C TYR A 240 -9.17 -7.77 -4.66
N VAL A 241 -8.82 -6.82 -3.79
CA VAL A 241 -9.07 -5.40 -4.02
C VAL A 241 -7.76 -4.67 -4.31
N PRO A 242 -7.63 -3.97 -5.45
CA PRO A 242 -6.48 -3.11 -5.72
C PRO A 242 -6.34 -2.01 -4.68
N ASN A 243 -5.13 -1.79 -4.18
CA ASN A 243 -4.90 -0.83 -3.10
C ASN A 243 -5.27 0.61 -3.49
N SER A 244 -5.16 0.95 -4.79
CA SER A 244 -5.56 2.26 -5.31
C SER A 244 -7.05 2.58 -5.11
N VAL A 245 -7.88 1.55 -4.89
CA VAL A 245 -9.31 1.70 -4.65
C VAL A 245 -9.56 2.31 -3.27
N PHE A 246 -8.85 1.87 -2.23
CA PHE A 246 -9.00 2.38 -0.86
C PHE A 246 -8.60 3.85 -0.71
N ALA A 247 -7.73 4.36 -1.59
CA ALA A 247 -7.36 5.77 -1.62
C ALA A 247 -8.48 6.69 -2.16
N LYS A 248 -9.52 6.12 -2.79
CA LYS A 248 -10.56 6.88 -3.51
C LYS A 248 -11.98 6.70 -2.95
N LEU A 249 -12.21 5.73 -2.08
CA LEU A 249 -13.53 5.42 -1.51
C LEU A 249 -13.63 5.78 -0.03
N ALA A 250 -14.85 6.00 0.44
CA ALA A 250 -15.11 6.04 1.87
C ALA A 250 -15.04 4.61 2.43
N LEU A 251 -14.27 4.42 3.50
CA LEU A 251 -14.11 3.16 4.19
C LEU A 251 -14.63 3.28 5.61
N GLU A 252 -15.46 2.32 6.02
CA GLU A 252 -15.86 2.14 7.41
C GLU A 252 -15.12 0.93 7.99
N ASN A 253 -14.67 1.06 9.23
CA ASN A 253 -14.05 -0.02 10.00
C ASN A 253 -14.93 -0.39 11.20
N PRO A 254 -15.96 -1.23 11.01
CA PRO A 254 -16.78 -1.73 12.11
C PRO A 254 -15.99 -2.39 13.24
N SER A 255 -14.83 -3.01 12.98
CA SER A 255 -14.02 -3.61 14.06
C SER A 255 -13.54 -2.60 15.10
N ARG A 256 -13.49 -1.31 14.76
CA ARG A 256 -13.11 -0.22 15.67
C ARG A 256 -14.30 0.55 16.25
N MET A 257 -15.54 0.06 16.08
CA MET A 257 -16.70 0.68 16.71
C MET A 257 -16.65 0.54 18.24
N THR A 258 -17.18 1.52 18.97
CA THR A 258 -17.26 1.47 20.43
C THR A 258 -18.50 0.73 20.92
N ASN A 259 -19.60 0.88 20.18
CA ASN A 259 -20.92 0.35 20.52
C ASN A 259 -21.63 -0.10 19.25
N ARG A 260 -22.65 -0.96 19.40
CA ARG A 260 -23.55 -1.33 18.31
C ARG A 260 -24.93 -0.72 18.52
N ARG A 261 -25.47 -0.16 17.45
CA ARG A 261 -26.77 0.49 17.47
C ARG A 261 -27.90 -0.52 17.27
N ILE A 262 -28.91 -0.45 18.13
CA ILE A 262 -30.24 -1.02 17.89
C ILE A 262 -31.12 0.12 17.37
N TYR A 263 -31.65 -0.05 16.15
CA TYR A 263 -32.54 0.93 15.54
C TYR A 263 -33.71 0.20 14.87
N GLU A 264 -34.83 0.11 15.58
CA GLU A 264 -36.00 -0.64 15.14
C GLU A 264 -37.23 0.26 15.16
N THR A 265 -38.13 0.05 14.20
CA THR A 265 -39.46 0.69 14.17
C THR A 265 -40.51 -0.36 14.46
N ILE A 266 -41.38 -0.06 15.41
CA ILE A 266 -42.43 -0.95 15.89
C ILE A 266 -43.79 -0.29 15.66
N GLY A 267 -44.68 -1.00 14.98
CA GLY A 267 -46.03 -0.54 14.65
C GLY A 267 -47.11 -1.20 15.50
N ILE A 268 -47.95 -0.41 16.17
CA ILE A 268 -49.16 -0.90 16.85
C ILE A 268 -50.43 -0.53 16.07
N ARG A 269 -51.55 -1.19 16.34
CA ARG A 269 -52.82 -0.94 15.62
C ARG A 269 -53.34 0.47 15.88
N TYR A 270 -53.98 1.07 14.88
CA TYR A 270 -54.63 2.39 15.01
C TYR A 270 -55.66 2.47 16.14
N LYS A 271 -56.40 1.38 16.41
CA LYS A 271 -57.37 1.35 17.53
C LYS A 271 -56.71 1.44 18.90
N ASP A 272 -55.41 1.16 19.00
CA ASP A 272 -54.64 1.20 20.24
C ASP A 272 -53.93 2.56 20.44
N ALA A 273 -54.25 3.58 19.64
CA ALA A 273 -53.61 4.91 19.68
C ALA A 273 -53.53 5.53 21.09
N ALA A 274 -54.60 5.38 21.88
CA ALA A 274 -54.68 5.93 23.23
C ALA A 274 -53.63 5.34 24.19
N LYS A 275 -53.04 4.19 23.85
CA LYS A 275 -52.05 3.48 24.67
C LYS A 275 -50.60 3.80 24.27
N MET A 276 -50.40 4.51 23.17
CA MET A 276 -49.08 4.76 22.59
C MET A 276 -48.13 5.46 23.58
N ASP A 277 -48.59 6.51 24.24
CA ASP A 277 -47.76 7.28 25.17
C ASP A 277 -47.24 6.41 26.33
N GLN A 278 -48.11 5.60 26.94
CA GLN A 278 -47.72 4.71 28.04
C GLN A 278 -46.78 3.58 27.58
N ILE A 279 -47.03 2.99 26.40
CA ILE A 279 -46.15 1.96 25.83
C ILE A 279 -44.75 2.54 25.59
N VAL A 280 -44.67 3.74 25.01
CA VAL A 280 -43.39 4.42 24.76
C VAL A 280 -42.63 4.68 26.07
N GLN A 281 -43.32 5.17 27.10
CA GLN A 281 -42.73 5.42 28.42
C GLN A 281 -42.20 4.13 29.07
N ASP A 282 -42.97 3.04 29.02
CA ASP A 282 -42.58 1.77 29.63
C ASP A 282 -41.44 1.09 28.87
N VAL A 283 -41.42 1.18 27.54
CA VAL A 283 -40.29 0.71 26.73
C VAL A 283 -39.04 1.53 27.03
N HIS A 284 -39.16 2.85 27.16
CA HIS A 284 -38.05 3.71 27.56
C HIS A 284 -37.52 3.34 28.95
N ALA A 285 -38.39 3.11 29.93
CA ALA A 285 -38.02 2.68 31.27
C ALA A 285 -37.32 1.30 31.27
N MET A 286 -37.84 0.36 30.47
CA MET A 286 -37.24 -0.97 30.31
C MET A 286 -35.81 -0.89 29.75
N LEU A 287 -35.57 -0.06 28.73
CA LEU A 287 -34.23 0.14 28.18
C LEU A 287 -33.29 0.86 29.16
N ARG A 288 -33.80 1.83 29.92
CA ARG A 288 -33.03 2.50 30.99
C ARG A 288 -32.60 1.55 32.11
N ALA A 289 -33.39 0.53 32.39
CA ALA A 289 -33.07 -0.50 33.38
C ALA A 289 -32.26 -1.68 32.81
N HIS A 290 -32.01 -1.73 31.50
CA HIS A 290 -31.38 -2.87 30.86
C HIS A 290 -29.85 -2.84 31.02
N GLU A 291 -29.27 -3.86 31.66
CA GLU A 291 -27.85 -3.90 32.04
C GLU A 291 -26.88 -3.83 30.84
N GLU A 292 -27.23 -4.47 29.72
CA GLU A 292 -26.40 -4.53 28.51
C GLU A 292 -26.53 -3.29 27.58
N ILE A 293 -27.48 -2.39 27.89
CA ILE A 293 -27.67 -1.14 27.15
C ILE A 293 -26.78 -0.07 27.76
N ASP A 294 -26.08 0.67 26.89
CA ASP A 294 -25.22 1.75 27.29
C ASP A 294 -26.05 3.01 27.56
N GLN A 295 -26.02 3.47 28.81
CA GLN A 295 -26.85 4.57 29.30
C GLN A 295 -26.21 5.95 29.09
N ASP A 296 -24.91 5.97 28.74
CA ASP A 296 -24.16 7.19 28.43
C ASP A 296 -24.35 7.62 26.96
N GLN A 297 -24.85 6.70 26.13
CA GLN A 297 -25.15 6.94 24.72
C GLN A 297 -26.61 7.38 24.52
N THR A 298 -26.91 7.80 23.30
CA THR A 298 -28.27 8.20 22.91
C THR A 298 -29.26 7.05 23.10
N LEU A 299 -30.29 7.29 23.90
CA LEU A 299 -31.44 6.41 24.10
C LEU A 299 -32.70 7.22 23.81
N ILE A 300 -33.39 6.86 22.73
CA ILE A 300 -34.62 7.53 22.30
C ILE A 300 -35.68 6.45 22.05
N VAL A 301 -36.86 6.66 22.63
CA VAL A 301 -38.07 5.91 22.32
C VAL A 301 -39.17 6.93 22.14
N ASN A 302 -39.57 7.18 20.90
CA ASN A 302 -40.57 8.20 20.58
C ASN A 302 -41.56 7.66 19.55
N PHE A 303 -42.80 8.14 19.62
CA PHE A 303 -43.73 8.03 18.51
C PHE A 303 -43.15 8.74 17.27
N ASN A 304 -42.99 7.98 16.19
CA ASN A 304 -42.34 8.44 14.96
C ASN A 304 -43.35 9.06 13.99
N GLY A 305 -44.49 8.39 13.80
CA GLY A 305 -45.47 8.81 12.82
C GLY A 305 -46.53 7.76 12.50
N TYR A 306 -47.33 8.07 11.49
CA TYR A 306 -48.47 7.28 11.04
C TYR A 306 -48.07 6.45 9.80
N GLY A 307 -48.11 5.13 9.90
CA GLY A 307 -47.86 4.20 8.81
C GLY A 307 -49.11 3.93 7.95
N LYS A 308 -49.04 3.00 6.99
CA LYS A 308 -50.23 2.67 6.15
C LYS A 308 -51.34 1.93 6.91
N SER A 309 -50.94 1.12 7.90
CA SER A 309 -51.87 0.32 8.72
C SER A 309 -51.44 0.27 10.19
N SER A 310 -50.47 1.11 10.59
CA SER A 310 -49.81 1.09 11.89
C SER A 310 -49.57 2.50 12.45
N LEU A 311 -49.48 2.60 13.77
CA LEU A 311 -48.92 3.73 14.49
C LEU A 311 -47.50 3.34 14.91
N ASP A 312 -46.51 4.05 14.39
CA ASP A 312 -45.12 3.63 14.49
C ASP A 312 -44.39 4.43 15.57
N PHE A 313 -43.76 3.74 16.51
CA PHE A 313 -42.73 4.30 17.38
C PHE A 313 -41.40 3.66 17.05
N PHE A 314 -40.30 4.38 17.27
CA PHE A 314 -38.97 3.85 17.04
C PHE A 314 -38.21 3.70 18.35
N VAL A 315 -37.31 2.72 18.38
CA VAL A 315 -36.33 2.51 19.44
C VAL A 315 -34.95 2.77 18.84
N TYR A 316 -34.23 3.72 19.42
CA TYR A 316 -32.85 4.05 19.06
C TYR A 316 -31.99 3.98 20.31
N THR A 317 -31.11 2.98 20.40
CA THR A 317 -30.22 2.80 21.55
C THR A 317 -28.93 2.10 21.15
N PHE A 318 -27.96 2.05 22.05
CA PHE A 318 -26.65 1.43 21.84
C PHE A 318 -26.37 0.35 22.88
N THR A 319 -25.82 -0.78 22.45
CA THR A 319 -25.33 -1.83 23.36
C THR A 319 -23.92 -1.52 23.84
N LYS A 320 -23.56 -2.00 25.03
CA LYS A 320 -22.18 -1.95 25.55
C LYS A 320 -21.22 -2.87 24.78
N THR A 321 -21.75 -3.94 24.19
CA THR A 321 -20.94 -4.91 23.44
C THR A 321 -20.77 -4.52 21.97
N THR A 322 -19.64 -4.92 21.40
CA THR A 322 -19.35 -4.88 19.96
C THR A 322 -19.37 -6.28 19.32
N ASN A 323 -19.42 -7.34 20.15
CA ASN A 323 -19.49 -8.72 19.67
C ASN A 323 -20.80 -8.97 18.93
N TRP A 324 -20.71 -9.48 17.71
CA TRP A 324 -21.88 -9.65 16.83
C TRP A 324 -22.92 -10.59 17.44
N VAL A 325 -22.50 -11.75 17.96
CA VAL A 325 -23.39 -12.78 18.50
C VAL A 325 -24.11 -12.25 19.73
N LYS A 326 -23.37 -11.70 20.70
CA LYS A 326 -23.94 -11.13 21.92
C LYS A 326 -24.88 -9.96 21.62
N PHE A 327 -24.55 -9.11 20.65
CA PHE A 327 -25.44 -8.05 20.18
C PHE A 327 -26.79 -8.58 19.70
N HIS A 328 -26.82 -9.69 18.96
CA HIS A 328 -28.08 -10.29 18.49
C HIS A 328 -28.88 -10.92 19.63
N GLU A 329 -28.23 -11.51 20.63
CA GLU A 329 -28.90 -11.99 21.85
C GLU A 329 -29.57 -10.85 22.62
N ILE A 330 -28.86 -9.74 22.81
CA ILE A 330 -29.39 -8.54 23.49
C ILE A 330 -30.55 -7.95 22.68
N LYS A 331 -30.38 -7.79 21.36
CA LYS A 331 -31.44 -7.28 20.49
C LYS A 331 -32.68 -8.17 20.57
N GLN A 332 -32.52 -9.50 20.59
CA GLN A 332 -33.63 -10.43 20.75
C GLN A 332 -34.36 -10.23 22.10
N ASP A 333 -33.63 -10.16 23.21
CA ASP A 333 -34.23 -9.93 24.53
C ASP A 333 -35.00 -8.61 24.59
N VAL A 334 -34.41 -7.52 24.08
CA VAL A 334 -35.06 -6.21 23.95
C VAL A 334 -36.36 -6.32 23.15
N MET A 335 -36.34 -6.95 21.98
CA MET A 335 -37.54 -7.09 21.14
C MET A 335 -38.63 -7.94 21.82
N LEU A 336 -38.26 -9.03 22.51
CA LEU A 336 -39.21 -9.87 23.25
C LEU A 336 -39.78 -9.16 24.49
N ARG A 337 -39.03 -8.25 25.13
CA ARG A 337 -39.54 -7.39 26.21
C ARG A 337 -40.53 -6.35 25.68
N ILE A 338 -40.26 -5.76 24.52
CA ILE A 338 -41.19 -4.82 23.86
C ILE A 338 -42.52 -5.52 23.55
N ILE A 339 -42.50 -6.77 23.05
CA ILE A 339 -43.70 -7.59 22.85
C ILE A 339 -44.53 -7.70 24.13
N ARG A 340 -43.89 -8.05 25.24
CA ARG A 340 -44.56 -8.17 26.54
C ARG A 340 -45.21 -6.87 26.99
N ILE A 341 -44.48 -5.75 26.92
CA ILE A 341 -44.99 -4.42 27.31
C ILE A 341 -46.22 -4.04 26.48
N VAL A 342 -46.17 -4.22 25.15
CA VAL A 342 -47.31 -3.93 24.27
C VAL A 342 -48.55 -4.74 24.66
N HIS A 343 -48.37 -6.04 24.93
CA HIS A 343 -49.47 -6.92 25.33
C HIS A 343 -49.98 -6.67 26.75
N GLU A 344 -49.13 -6.26 27.69
CA GLU A 344 -49.51 -5.84 29.05
C GLU A 344 -50.46 -4.63 29.03
N HIS A 345 -50.24 -3.70 28.09
CA HIS A 345 -51.17 -2.60 27.81
C HIS A 345 -52.43 -3.03 27.04
N GLN A 346 -52.62 -4.33 26.78
CA GLN A 346 -53.70 -4.88 25.94
C GLN A 346 -53.72 -4.27 24.53
N ALA A 347 -52.60 -3.75 24.04
CA ALA A 347 -52.42 -3.36 22.65
C ALA A 347 -51.93 -4.57 21.85
N ASP A 348 -51.86 -4.43 20.53
CA ASP A 348 -51.26 -5.47 19.70
C ASP A 348 -50.56 -4.85 18.49
N PHE A 349 -49.71 -5.66 17.86
CA PHE A 349 -48.97 -5.26 16.69
C PHE A 349 -49.89 -5.10 15.49
N ALA A 350 -49.56 -4.13 14.64
CA ALA A 350 -50.28 -3.90 13.41
C ALA A 350 -49.90 -4.93 12.35
N PHE A 351 -50.91 -5.50 11.70
CA PHE A 351 -50.75 -6.23 10.45
C PHE A 351 -51.18 -5.32 9.28
N PRO A 352 -50.68 -5.58 8.06
CA PRO A 352 -51.23 -4.94 6.87
C PRO A 352 -52.76 -5.12 6.85
N THR A 353 -53.49 -4.01 6.89
CA THR A 353 -54.95 -3.99 6.93
C THR A 353 -55.47 -3.35 5.67
N THR A 354 -56.47 -3.96 5.05
CA THR A 354 -57.14 -3.42 3.86
C THR A 354 -58.64 -3.45 4.09
N THR A 355 -59.29 -2.33 3.85
CA THR A 355 -60.75 -2.26 3.81
C THR A 355 -61.21 -2.71 2.42
N VAL A 356 -62.06 -3.74 2.36
CA VAL A 356 -62.66 -4.23 1.11
C VAL A 356 -64.13 -3.86 1.11
N ASP A 357 -64.49 -2.88 0.28
CA ASP A 357 -65.86 -2.42 0.13
C ASP A 357 -66.63 -3.31 -0.87
N GLY A 358 -67.93 -3.49 -0.66
CA GLY A 358 -68.82 -4.17 -1.63
C GLY A 358 -69.04 -5.68 -1.42
N ILE A 359 -68.40 -6.34 -0.45
CA ILE A 359 -68.62 -7.77 -0.15
C ILE A 359 -70.09 -8.08 0.17
N GLY A 360 -70.79 -7.16 0.85
CA GLY A 360 -72.21 -7.32 1.17
C GLY A 360 -73.13 -7.41 -0.06
N GLN A 361 -72.70 -6.89 -1.23
CA GLN A 361 -73.44 -7.01 -2.48
C GLN A 361 -73.27 -8.37 -3.16
N LEU A 362 -72.31 -9.19 -2.69
CA LEU A 362 -72.05 -10.54 -3.20
C LEU A 362 -72.81 -11.63 -2.44
N ILE A 363 -73.44 -11.30 -1.31
CA ILE A 363 -74.31 -12.23 -0.57
C ILE A 363 -75.73 -12.09 -1.13
N PRO A 364 -76.30 -13.12 -1.79
CA PRO A 364 -77.64 -13.04 -2.34
C PRO A 364 -78.67 -12.81 -1.21
N ALA A 365 -79.60 -11.87 -1.43
CA ALA A 365 -80.61 -11.49 -0.45
C ALA A 365 -81.56 -12.63 0.00
N SER A 366 -81.59 -13.74 -0.75
CA SER A 366 -82.46 -14.90 -0.48
C SER A 366 -81.89 -15.90 0.54
N GLY A 367 -80.69 -15.69 1.07
CA GLY A 367 -79.99 -16.73 1.84
C GLY A 367 -79.58 -17.92 0.96
N PHE A 368 -78.73 -18.80 1.49
CA PHE A 368 -78.44 -20.08 0.82
C PHE A 368 -79.72 -20.94 0.86
N PRO A 369 -80.12 -21.59 -0.25
CA PRO A 369 -81.25 -22.52 -0.21
C PRO A 369 -80.99 -23.59 0.86
N GLU A 370 -81.97 -23.83 1.74
CA GLU A 370 -81.88 -24.92 2.71
C GLU A 370 -81.65 -26.24 1.96
N PRO A 371 -80.74 -27.11 2.47
CA PRO A 371 -80.51 -28.40 1.84
C PRO A 371 -81.82 -29.19 1.88
N ASP A 372 -82.26 -29.62 0.70
CA ASP A 372 -83.48 -30.40 0.52
C ASP A 372 -83.42 -31.67 1.38
N ARG A 373 -84.22 -31.72 2.45
CA ARG A 373 -84.31 -32.88 3.35
C ARG A 373 -85.18 -34.01 2.79
N SER A 374 -85.59 -33.96 1.51
CA SER A 374 -86.42 -35.02 0.94
C SER A 374 -85.67 -36.31 0.59
N ASP A 375 -84.33 -36.32 0.62
CA ASP A 375 -83.52 -37.50 0.27
C ASP A 375 -83.07 -38.30 1.52
N HIS A 376 -84.04 -38.69 2.34
CA HIS A 376 -83.86 -39.81 3.27
C HIS A 376 -84.61 -41.03 2.72
N PRO A 377 -83.92 -42.01 2.10
CA PRO A 377 -84.55 -43.29 1.78
C PRO A 377 -84.81 -44.04 3.09
N LYS A 378 -86.05 -44.54 3.22
CA LYS A 378 -86.48 -45.42 4.31
C LYS A 378 -85.74 -46.75 4.31
#